data_AF-A0A6P1W3R3-F1
#
_entry.id   AF-A0A6P1W3R3-F1
#
_cell.length_a   1.000
_cell.length_b   1.000
_cell.length_c   1.000
_cell.angle_alpha   90.00
_cell.angle_beta   90.00
_cell.angle_gamma   90.00
#
_symmetry.space_group_name_H-M   'P 1'
#
loop_
_entity.id
_entity.type
_entity.pdbx_description
1 polymer ?
#
loop_
_entity_poly.entity_id
_entity_poly.type
_entity_poly.pdbx_seq_one_letter_code
_entity_poly.pdbx_strand_id
1 'polypeptide(L)'
;MEAICEVTMLYDSGIRDRLVETFERLSLSVEEVARKSEVPMSTLYNFLSEDRRVKSIKDTHLAAIIKAYPSINANYILTGEGNVFLKELTDEKPVVYIIAPPNVSVKIREE
;
A
#
# COMPACT_ATOMS: atom_id res chain seq x y z
N MET A 1 -11.08 30.61 18.82
CA MET A 1 -11.91 29.48 19.28
C MET A 1 -11.56 28.33 18.36
N GLU A 2 -10.64 27.47 18.79
CA GLU A 2 -10.15 26.35 17.99
C GLU A 2 -11.28 25.35 17.77
N ALA A 3 -11.55 25.00 16.51
CA ALA A 3 -12.48 23.95 16.17
C ALA A 3 -11.96 22.64 16.77
N ILE A 4 -12.70 22.10 17.75
CA ILE A 4 -12.47 20.75 18.24
C ILE A 4 -12.82 19.84 17.06
N CYS A 5 -11.79 19.36 16.38
CA CYS A 5 -11.93 18.42 15.28
C CYS A 5 -12.53 17.14 15.86
N GLU A 6 -13.79 16.87 15.53
CA GLU A 6 -14.51 15.70 16.00
C GLU A 6 -13.81 14.47 15.43
N VAL A 7 -13.18 13.69 16.32
CA VAL A 7 -12.53 12.44 15.93
C VAL A 7 -13.64 11.41 15.73
N THR A 8 -14.10 11.28 14.50
CA THR A 8 -15.00 10.20 14.10
C THR A 8 -14.28 8.86 14.23
N MET A 9 -15.04 7.84 14.63
CA MET A 9 -14.58 6.46 14.77
C MET A 9 -15.32 5.62 13.73
N LEU A 10 -14.58 4.96 12.83
CA LEU A 10 -15.17 4.08 11.82
C LEU A 10 -15.34 2.67 12.38
N TYR A 11 -16.58 2.17 12.35
CA TYR A 11 -16.96 0.82 12.76
C TYR A 11 -17.34 0.00 11.54
N ASP A 12 -16.40 -0.82 11.06
CA ASP A 12 -16.68 -1.78 10.00
C ASP A 12 -15.67 -2.92 10.10
N SER A 13 -16.14 -4.15 10.32
CA SER A 13 -15.25 -5.31 10.38
C SER A 13 -14.53 -5.55 9.05
N GLY A 14 -15.13 -5.10 7.94
CA GLY A 14 -14.54 -5.20 6.62
C GLY A 14 -13.37 -4.23 6.40
N ILE A 15 -13.36 -3.04 7.01
CA ILE A 15 -12.21 -2.11 6.90
C ILE A 15 -10.94 -2.78 7.39
N ARG A 16 -11.02 -3.50 8.53
CA ARG A 16 -9.88 -4.24 9.05
C ARG A 16 -9.45 -5.33 8.07
N ASP A 17 -10.39 -6.17 7.64
CA ASP A 17 -10.07 -7.33 6.79
C ASP A 17 -9.45 -6.87 5.46
N ARG A 18 -9.94 -5.77 4.89
CA ARG A 18 -9.37 -5.15 3.68
C ARG A 18 -7.99 -4.53 3.92
N LEU A 19 -7.74 -3.93 5.09
CA LEU A 19 -6.41 -3.45 5.46
C LEU A 19 -5.41 -4.61 5.60
N VAL A 20 -5.80 -5.68 6.29
CA VAL A 20 -4.98 -6.90 6.43
C VAL A 20 -4.64 -7.46 5.05
N GLU A 21 -5.64 -7.68 4.19
CA GLU A 21 -5.43 -8.17 2.82
C GLU A 21 -4.47 -7.26 2.04
N THR A 22 -4.63 -5.93 2.18
CA THR A 22 -3.80 -4.98 1.45
C THR A 22 -2.35 -5.01 1.93
N PHE A 23 -2.11 -5.13 3.24
CA PHE A 23 -0.77 -5.25 3.80
C PHE A 23 -0.09 -6.55 3.42
N GLU A 24 -0.83 -7.66 3.39
CA GLU A 24 -0.32 -8.96 2.91
C GLU A 24 0.10 -8.89 1.44
N ARG A 25 -0.74 -8.32 0.56
CA ARG A 25 -0.41 -8.15 -0.86
C ARG A 25 0.81 -7.28 -1.10
N LEU A 26 1.05 -6.29 -0.24
CA LEU A 26 2.25 -5.43 -0.29
C LEU A 26 3.45 -6.01 0.47
N SER A 27 3.31 -7.18 1.10
CA SER A 27 4.33 -7.78 1.97
C SER A 27 4.81 -6.81 3.08
N LEU A 28 3.89 -6.03 3.64
CA LEU A 28 4.18 -5.05 4.69
C LEU A 28 3.97 -5.66 6.07
N SER A 29 4.96 -5.48 6.95
CA SER A 29 4.78 -5.77 8.37
C SER A 29 4.02 -4.63 9.06
N VAL A 30 3.36 -4.95 10.18
CA VAL A 30 2.70 -3.94 11.03
C VAL A 30 3.70 -2.86 11.49
N GLU A 31 4.95 -3.24 11.70
CA GLU A 31 6.04 -2.33 12.06
C GLU A 31 6.32 -1.29 10.98
N GLU A 32 6.43 -1.73 9.72
CA GLU A 32 6.67 -0.83 8.61
C GLU A 32 5.50 0.12 8.41
N VAL A 33 4.26 -0.37 8.57
CA VAL A 33 3.06 0.47 8.52
C VAL A 33 3.09 1.51 9.64
N ALA A 34 3.34 1.10 10.89
CA ALA A 34 3.41 2.02 12.03
C ALA A 34 4.42 3.15 11.80
N ARG A 35 5.62 2.77 11.34
CA ARG A 35 6.73 3.70 11.09
C ARG A 35 6.40 4.68 9.97
N LYS A 36 5.82 4.20 8.87
CA LYS A 36 5.58 5.02 7.67
C LYS A 36 4.31 5.87 7.77
N SER A 37 3.29 5.39 8.48
CA SER A 37 2.03 6.12 8.69
C SER A 37 2.02 6.97 9.95
N GLU A 38 3.07 6.91 10.78
CA GLU A 38 3.15 7.58 12.08
C GLU A 38 1.99 7.21 13.02
N VAL A 39 1.38 6.05 12.80
CA VAL A 39 0.32 5.51 13.67
C VAL A 39 1.01 4.67 14.75
N PRO A 40 0.68 4.86 16.04
CA PRO A 40 1.28 4.07 17.10
C PRO A 40 1.13 2.58 16.84
N MET A 41 2.22 1.84 16.97
CA MET A 41 2.26 0.39 16.80
C MET A 41 1.19 -0.32 17.65
N SER A 42 0.98 0.14 18.88
CA SER A 42 -0.05 -0.40 19.78
C SER A 42 -1.47 -0.23 19.22
N THR A 43 -1.76 0.89 18.55
CA THR A 43 -3.05 1.13 17.89
C THR A 43 -3.26 0.13 16.75
N LEU A 44 -2.24 -0.07 15.91
CA LEU A 44 -2.32 -1.01 14.81
C LEU A 44 -2.49 -2.45 15.31
N TYR A 45 -1.69 -2.90 16.29
CA TYR A 45 -1.86 -4.23 16.87
C TYR A 45 -3.24 -4.41 17.49
N ASN A 46 -3.74 -3.46 18.27
CA ASN A 46 -5.05 -3.59 18.90
C ASN A 46 -6.21 -3.69 17.88
N PHE A 47 -6.07 -3.04 16.73
CA PHE A 47 -7.07 -3.05 15.67
C PHE A 47 -6.95 -4.25 14.72
N LEU A 48 -5.72 -4.59 14.29
CA LEU A 48 -5.44 -5.61 13.28
C LEU A 48 -5.31 -7.03 13.86
N SER A 49 -5.11 -7.20 15.16
CA SER A 49 -4.96 -8.53 15.77
C SER A 49 -6.20 -9.41 15.57
N GLU A 50 -5.95 -10.71 15.41
CA GLU A 50 -6.99 -11.75 15.26
C GLU A 50 -7.98 -11.78 16.44
N ASP A 51 -7.49 -11.47 17.65
CA ASP A 51 -8.29 -11.39 18.88
C ASP A 51 -9.31 -10.22 18.88
N ARG A 52 -9.29 -9.34 17.87
CA ARG A 52 -10.21 -8.20 17.69
C ARG A 52 -10.37 -7.33 18.95
N ARG A 53 -9.25 -6.96 19.59
CA ARG A 53 -9.26 -6.16 20.82
C ARG A 53 -10.03 -4.85 20.66
N VAL A 54 -10.01 -4.26 19.46
CA VAL A 54 -10.79 -3.07 19.11
C VAL A 54 -11.52 -3.29 17.79
N LYS A 55 -12.79 -2.88 17.72
CA LYS A 55 -13.66 -3.05 16.54
C LYS A 55 -13.65 -1.85 15.58
N SER A 56 -12.93 -0.79 15.94
CA SER A 56 -12.92 0.47 15.22
C SER A 56 -11.54 1.11 15.24
N ILE A 57 -11.32 1.98 14.26
CA ILE A 57 -10.12 2.80 14.15
C ILE A 57 -10.56 4.26 13.97
N LYS A 58 -9.77 5.19 14.51
CA LYS A 58 -10.00 6.62 14.29
C LYS A 58 -9.76 6.96 12.82
N ASP A 59 -10.58 7.85 12.30
CA ASP A 59 -10.48 8.34 10.91
C ASP A 59 -9.11 8.94 10.64
N THR A 60 -8.53 9.64 11.62
CA THR A 60 -7.19 10.23 11.52
C THR A 60 -6.10 9.19 11.32
N HIS A 61 -6.20 8.04 11.99
CA HIS A 61 -5.24 6.94 11.81
C HIS A 61 -5.43 6.25 10.47
N LEU A 62 -6.68 6.04 10.04
CA LEU A 62 -6.97 5.47 8.72
C LEU A 62 -6.45 6.38 7.59
N ALA A 63 -6.72 7.69 7.69
CA ALA A 63 -6.24 8.68 6.74
C ALA A 63 -4.70 8.73 6.70
N ALA A 64 -4.04 8.62 7.85
CA ALA A 64 -2.58 8.58 7.92
C ALA A 64 -2.00 7.34 7.20
N ILE A 65 -2.62 6.17 7.37
CA ILE A 65 -2.24 4.94 6.65
C ILE A 65 -2.40 5.13 5.14
N ILE A 66 -3.58 5.59 4.69
CA ILE A 66 -3.86 5.78 3.25
C ILE A 66 -2.87 6.79 2.64
N LYS A 67 -2.56 7.88 3.36
CA LYS A 67 -1.59 8.89 2.92
C LYS A 67 -0.17 8.34 2.80
N ALA A 68 0.23 7.43 3.68
CA ALA A 68 1.56 6.79 3.66
C ALA A 68 1.74 5.83 2.47
N TYR A 69 0.64 5.34 1.90
CA TYR A 69 0.62 4.37 0.80
C TYR A 69 -0.32 4.83 -0.32
N PRO A 70 0.10 5.84 -1.12
CA PRO A 70 -0.74 6.44 -2.17
C PRO A 70 -1.10 5.48 -3.32
N SER A 71 -0.49 4.29 -3.37
CA SER A 71 -0.86 3.23 -4.31
C SER A 71 -2.13 2.47 -3.87
N ILE A 72 -2.52 2.54 -2.59
CA ILE A 72 -3.73 1.89 -2.06
C ILE A 72 -4.97 2.69 -2.45
N ASN A 73 -6.00 1.99 -2.90
CA ASN A 73 -7.30 2.59 -3.17
C ASN A 73 -8.10 2.78 -1.87
N ALA A 74 -8.24 4.04 -1.44
CA ALA A 74 -9.02 4.40 -0.27
C ALA A 74 -10.49 3.94 -0.36
N ASN A 75 -11.09 3.98 -1.56
CA ASN A 75 -12.48 3.56 -1.76
C ASN A 75 -12.64 2.07 -1.45
N TYR A 76 -11.71 1.25 -1.93
CA TYR A 76 -11.69 -0.18 -1.62
C TYR A 76 -11.58 -0.40 -0.10
N ILE A 77 -10.69 0.29 0.60
CA ILE A 77 -10.56 0.14 2.05
C ILE A 77 -11.87 0.51 2.78
N LEU A 78 -12.53 1.60 2.36
CA LEU A 78 -13.72 2.10 3.04
C LEU A 78 -14.99 1.31 2.71
N THR A 79 -15.21 0.95 1.44
CA THR A 79 -16.49 0.39 0.96
C THR A 79 -16.38 -1.06 0.51
N GLY A 80 -15.16 -1.55 0.25
CA GLY A 80 -14.93 -2.84 -0.40
C GLY A 80 -15.10 -2.80 -1.92
N GLU A 81 -15.35 -1.64 -2.51
CA GLU A 81 -15.59 -1.51 -3.95
C GLU A 81 -14.35 -1.04 -4.72
N GLY A 82 -14.15 -1.64 -5.89
CA GLY A 82 -13.04 -1.36 -6.79
C GLY A 82 -11.80 -2.20 -6.51
N ASN A 83 -10.70 -1.89 -7.21
CA ASN A 83 -9.44 -2.60 -7.06
C ASN A 83 -8.71 -2.18 -5.78
N VAL A 84 -7.92 -3.08 -5.20
CA VAL A 84 -7.08 -2.82 -4.02
C VAL A 84 -6.09 -1.68 -4.27
N PHE A 85 -5.54 -1.61 -5.49
CA PHE A 85 -4.53 -0.64 -5.88
C PHE A 85 -5.04 0.30 -6.98
N LEU A 86 -4.66 1.58 -6.90
CA LEU A 86 -5.06 2.63 -7.85
C LEU A 86 -4.35 2.53 -9.21
N LYS A 87 -3.17 1.92 -9.23
CA LYS A 87 -2.50 1.44 -10.44
C LYS A 87 -2.26 -0.03 -10.23
N GLU A 88 -2.73 -0.85 -11.16
CA GLU A 88 -2.14 -2.18 -11.31
C GLU A 88 -0.65 -1.94 -11.52
N LEU A 89 0.18 -2.45 -10.61
CA LEU A 89 1.59 -2.61 -10.88
C LEU A 89 1.64 -3.60 -12.04
N THR A 90 1.59 -3.10 -13.27
CA THR A 90 2.00 -3.89 -14.42
C THR A 90 3.46 -4.23 -14.15
N ASP A 91 3.71 -5.46 -13.69
CA ASP A 91 5.04 -6.09 -13.65
C ASP A 91 5.55 -6.36 -15.09
N GLU A 92 5.19 -5.48 -16.03
CA GLU A 92 5.75 -5.45 -17.36
C GLU A 92 7.14 -4.87 -17.22
N LYS A 93 8.09 -5.72 -16.80
CA LYS A 93 9.50 -5.49 -17.08
C LYS A 93 9.58 -5.07 -18.55
N PRO A 94 10.08 -3.87 -18.89
CA PRO A 94 10.19 -3.48 -20.28
C PRO A 94 11.12 -4.48 -20.97
N VAL A 95 10.56 -5.33 -21.82
CA VAL A 95 11.35 -6.24 -22.66
C VAL A 95 12.00 -5.37 -23.73
N VAL A 96 13.25 -5.00 -23.50
CA VAL A 96 14.07 -4.29 -24.49
C VAL A 96 14.67 -5.32 -25.44
N TYR A 97 14.19 -5.35 -26.68
CA TYR A 97 14.85 -6.13 -27.73
C TYR A 97 16.02 -5.33 -28.30
N ILE A 98 17.25 -5.85 -28.17
CA ILE A 98 18.41 -5.34 -28.91
C ILE A 98 18.45 -6.08 -30.26
N ILE A 99 18.03 -5.41 -31.33
CA ILE A 99 18.18 -5.92 -32.69
C ILE A 99 19.61 -5.60 -33.15
N ALA A 100 20.51 -6.57 -33.04
CA ALA A 100 21.85 -6.43 -33.63
C ALA A 100 21.72 -6.42 -35.16
N PRO A 101 22.21 -5.39 -35.87
CA PRO A 101 22.17 -5.38 -37.33
C PRO A 101 23.07 -6.51 -37.89
N PRO A 102 22.65 -7.19 -38.97
CA PRO A 102 23.27 -8.44 -39.44
C PRO A 102 24.69 -8.30 -40.01
N ASN A 103 25.22 -7.09 -40.15
CA ASN A 103 26.45 -6.86 -40.92
C ASN A 103 27.53 -6.15 -40.09
N VAL A 104 28.19 -6.89 -39.20
CA VAL A 104 29.45 -6.44 -38.58
C VAL A 104 30.61 -6.87 -39.49
N SER A 105 31.24 -5.92 -40.17
CA SER A 105 32.48 -6.16 -40.91
C SER A 105 33.68 -5.87 -40.01
N VAL A 106 34.30 -6.92 -39.45
CA VAL A 106 35.53 -6.80 -38.67
C VAL A 106 36.71 -6.70 -39.65
N LYS A 107 37.45 -5.58 -39.62
CA LYS A 107 38.74 -5.47 -40.30
C LYS A 107 39.86 -5.68 -39.29
N ILE A 108 40.54 -6.81 -39.41
CA ILE A 108 41.79 -7.07 -38.66
C ILE A 108 42.88 -6.24 -39.36
N ARG A 109 43.54 -5.35 -38.62
CA ARG A 109 44.78 -4.72 -39.06
C ARG A 109 45.92 -5.61 -38.58
N GLU A 110 46.66 -6.20 -39.52
CA GLU A 110 47.96 -6.77 -39.22
C GLU A 110 48.97 -5.61 -39.15
N GLU A 111 49.82 -5.65 -38.13
CA GLU A 111 50.81 -4.62 -37.78
C GLU A 111 52.04 -4.66 -38.70
#